data_AF-A0A523ZIR3-F1
#
_entry.id   AF-A0A523ZIR3-F1
#
_cell.length_a   1.000
_cell.length_b   1.000
_cell.length_c   1.000
_cell.angle_alpha   90.00
_cell.angle_beta   90.00
_cell.angle_gamma   90.00
#
_symmetry.space_group_name_H-M   'P 1'
#
loop_
_entity.id
_entity.type
_entity.pdbx_description
1 polymer ?
#
loop_
_entity_poly.entity_id
_entity_poly.type
_entity_poly.pdbx_seq_one_letter_code
_entity_poly.pdbx_strand_id
1 'polypeptide(L)'
;MIDAFIWFVTVELLSLIALPATFVLFKRLPDRGYAFGKVLSILIISFLLWLAASAHILPNTRWAIILIIALLAMGSIFILIRRRHQIVSFLSEHRRVIIATEAIFLLSFVLMAVV
;
A
#
# COMPACT_ATOMS: atom_id res chain seq x y z
N MET A 1 -5.54 15.45 16.46
CA MET A 1 -6.48 15.06 15.38
C MET A 1 -5.87 15.21 13.99
N ILE A 2 -5.12 16.28 13.70
CA ILE A 2 -4.43 16.47 12.40
C ILE A 2 -3.44 15.32 12.12
N ASP A 3 -2.64 14.89 13.11
CA ASP A 3 -1.66 13.80 12.91
C ASP A 3 -2.32 12.46 12.58
N ALA A 4 -3.47 12.16 13.21
CA ALA A 4 -4.24 10.96 12.90
C ALA A 4 -4.75 10.99 11.46
N PHE A 5 -5.22 12.15 10.99
CA PHE A 5 -5.63 12.31 9.61
C PHE A 5 -4.46 12.16 8.63
N ILE A 6 -3.30 12.75 8.94
CA ILE A 6 -2.07 12.59 8.14
C ILE A 6 -1.68 11.11 8.06
N TRP A 7 -1.73 10.40 9.18
CA TRP A 7 -1.43 8.97 9.22
C TRP A 7 -2.39 8.15 8.35
N PHE A 8 -3.70 8.37 8.49
CA PHE A 8 -4.72 7.71 7.68
C PHE A 8 -4.47 7.89 6.19
N VAL A 9 -4.25 9.14 5.75
CA VAL A 9 -3.96 9.46 4.35
C VAL A 9 -2.66 8.82 3.90
N THR A 10 -1.63 8.81 4.75
CA THR A 10 -0.34 8.18 4.42
C THR A 10 -0.51 6.69 4.17
N VAL A 11 -1.20 5.97 5.05
CA VAL A 11 -1.44 4.52 4.89
C VAL A 11 -2.24 4.25 3.61
N GLU A 12 -3.23 5.08 3.31
CA GLU A 12 -4.03 4.94 2.08
C GLU A 12 -3.19 5.14 0.82
N LEU A 13 -2.34 6.17 0.80
CA LEU A 13 -1.43 6.44 -0.32
C LEU A 13 -0.40 5.32 -0.51
N LEU A 14 0.16 4.80 0.58
CA LEU A 14 1.10 3.68 0.51
C LEU A 14 0.42 2.41 0.01
N SER A 15 -0.82 2.15 0.43
CA SER A 15 -1.63 1.03 -0.06
C SER A 15 -1.91 1.15 -1.56
N LEU A 16 -2.24 2.35 -2.05
CA LEU A 16 -2.44 2.61 -3.48
C LEU A 16 -1.17 2.35 -4.29
N ILE A 17 -0.01 2.75 -3.77
CA ILE A 17 1.28 2.45 -4.39
C ILE A 17 1.51 0.94 -4.43
N ALA A 18 1.21 0.21 -3.36
CA ALA A 18 1.40 -1.23 -3.30
C ALA A 18 0.36 -2.03 -4.13
N LEU A 19 -0.78 -1.44 -4.49
CA LEU A 19 -1.90 -2.14 -5.12
C LEU A 19 -1.53 -2.88 -6.42
N PRO A 20 -0.82 -2.28 -7.40
CA PRO A 20 -0.41 -3.01 -8.60
C PRO A 20 0.56 -4.16 -8.28
N ALA A 21 1.42 -4.00 -7.28
CA ALA A 21 2.34 -5.03 -6.84
C ALA A 21 1.60 -6.19 -6.14
N THR A 22 0.68 -5.89 -5.21
CA THR A 22 -0.13 -6.91 -4.53
C THR A 22 -1.04 -7.65 -5.51
N PHE A 23 -1.60 -6.95 -6.50
CA PHE A 23 -2.40 -7.56 -7.55
C PHE A 23 -1.67 -8.64 -8.35
N VAL A 24 -0.37 -8.43 -8.60
CA VAL A 24 0.48 -9.40 -9.32
C VAL A 24 0.92 -10.53 -8.40
N LEU A 25 1.33 -10.21 -7.17
CA LEU A 25 1.81 -11.19 -6.18
C LEU A 25 0.69 -12.13 -5.74
N PHE A 26 -0.50 -11.59 -5.47
CA PHE A 26 -1.66 -12.30 -4.96
C PHE A 26 -2.68 -12.63 -6.04
N LYS A 27 -2.24 -12.86 -7.28
CA LYS A 27 -3.12 -13.21 -8.41
C LYS A 27 -4.04 -14.42 -8.18
N ARG A 28 -3.72 -15.27 -7.20
CA ARG A 28 -4.46 -16.48 -6.84
C ARG A 28 -5.50 -16.27 -5.73
N LEU A 29 -5.46 -15.13 -5.04
CA LEU A 29 -6.44 -14.79 -4.01
C LEU A 29 -7.67 -14.13 -4.64
N PRO A 30 -8.88 -14.41 -4.14
CA PRO A 30 -10.14 -13.87 -4.69
C PRO A 30 -10.20 -12.34 -4.63
N ASP A 31 -9.61 -11.75 -3.60
CA ASP A 31 -9.49 -10.30 -3.34
C ASP A 31 -8.20 -9.68 -3.89
N ARG A 32 -7.36 -10.49 -4.56
CA ARG A 32 -6.04 -10.12 -5.13
C ARG A 32 -5.14 -9.32 -4.18
N GLY A 33 -5.27 -9.57 -2.89
CA GLY A 33 -4.45 -8.94 -1.86
C GLY A 33 -4.79 -7.48 -1.57
N TYR A 34 -5.99 -7.01 -1.93
CA TYR A 34 -6.41 -5.63 -1.64
C TYR A 34 -6.41 -5.33 -0.14
N ALA A 35 -6.99 -6.20 0.68
CA ALA A 35 -7.01 -6.05 2.14
C ALA A 35 -5.61 -6.04 2.77
N PHE A 36 -4.68 -6.81 2.20
CA PHE A 36 -3.30 -6.86 2.65
C PHE A 36 -2.45 -5.67 2.17
N GLY A 37 -2.93 -4.87 1.20
CA GLY A 37 -2.17 -3.77 0.62
C GLY A 37 -1.65 -2.77 1.64
N LYS A 38 -2.48 -2.42 2.64
CA LYS A 38 -2.12 -1.48 3.71
C LYS A 38 -0.95 -1.99 4.53
N VAL A 39 -1.05 -3.22 5.04
CA VAL A 39 0.00 -3.84 5.87
C VAL A 39 1.25 -4.12 5.04
N LEU A 40 1.09 -4.65 3.83
CA LEU A 40 2.22 -4.98 2.94
C LEU A 40 3.01 -3.76 2.51
N SER A 41 2.34 -2.64 2.22
CA SER A 41 3.03 -1.41 1.83
C SER A 41 4.01 -0.97 2.93
N ILE A 42 3.53 -0.88 4.18
CA ILE A 42 4.34 -0.50 5.34
C ILE A 42 5.44 -1.55 5.59
N LEU A 43 5.10 -2.83 5.52
CA LEU A 43 6.05 -3.93 5.75
C LEU A 43 7.19 -3.89 4.74
N ILE A 44 6.88 -3.81 3.44
CA ILE A 44 7.88 -3.80 2.36
C ILE A 44 8.78 -2.58 2.49
N ILE A 45 8.21 -1.38 2.70
CA ILE A 45 9.00 -0.15 2.85
C ILE A 45 9.93 -0.24 4.06
N SER A 46 9.39 -0.62 5.21
CA SER A 46 10.14 -0.71 6.46
C SER A 46 11.23 -1.77 6.40
N PHE A 47 10.92 -2.93 5.79
CA PHE A 47 11.85 -4.02 5.62
C PHE A 47 12.99 -3.67 4.67
N LEU A 48 12.69 -3.07 3.51
CA LEU A 48 13.71 -2.63 2.55
C LEU A 48 14.61 -1.55 3.17
N LEU A 49 14.04 -0.61 3.92
CA LEU A 49 14.80 0.42 4.62
C LEU A 49 15.72 -0.20 5.67
N TRP A 50 15.19 -1.09 6.50
CA TRP A 50 15.97 -1.78 7.52
C TRP A 50 17.10 -2.62 6.93
N LEU A 51 16.83 -3.34 5.84
CA LEU A 51 17.84 -4.15 5.15
C LEU A 51 18.93 -3.26 4.53
N ALA A 52 18.56 -2.16 3.86
CA ALA A 52 19.51 -1.23 3.26
C ALA A 52 20.37 -0.52 4.32
N ALA A 53 19.78 -0.20 5.47
CA ALA A 53 20.50 0.38 6.61
C ALA A 53 21.44 -0.63 7.28
N SER A 54 21.00 -1.88 7.46
CA SER A 54 21.82 -2.95 8.03
C SER A 54 22.99 -3.34 7.13
N ALA A 55 22.81 -3.23 5.81
CA ALA A 55 23.87 -3.44 4.83
C ALA A 55 24.78 -2.21 4.63
N HIS A 56 24.57 -1.12 5.39
CA HIS A 56 25.29 0.15 5.26
C HIS A 56 25.20 0.79 3.85
N ILE A 57 24.17 0.47 3.06
CA ILE A 57 23.94 1.02 1.72
C ILE A 57 23.25 2.39 1.80
N LEU A 58 22.19 2.48 2.61
CA LEU A 58 21.44 3.72 2.83
C LEU A 58 21.27 3.97 4.33
N PRO A 59 21.51 5.20 4.81
CA PRO A 59 21.23 5.54 6.20
C PRO A 59 19.72 5.59 6.43
N ASN A 60 19.27 5.20 7.64
CA ASN A 60 17.86 5.28 8.04
C ASN A 60 17.43 6.74 8.24
N THR A 61 17.17 7.43 7.13
CA THR A 61 16.81 8.84 7.05
C THR A 61 15.50 9.03 6.29
N ARG A 62 14.85 10.19 6.49
CA ARG A 62 13.62 10.54 5.74
C ARG A 62 13.81 10.46 4.22
N TRP A 63 14.99 10.85 3.72
CA TRP A 63 15.31 10.79 2.30
C TRP A 63 15.41 9.35 1.77
N ALA A 64 15.97 8.43 2.56
CA ALA A 64 16.02 7.02 2.18
C ALA A 64 14.61 6.40 2.10
N ILE A 65 13.71 6.75 3.02
CA ILE A 65 12.31 6.32 2.98
C ILE A 65 11.63 6.82 1.70
N ILE A 66 11.76 8.12 1.39
CA ILE A 66 11.17 8.73 0.19
C ILE A 66 11.71 8.05 -1.07
N LEU A 67 13.01 7.75 -1.13
CA LEU A 67 13.62 7.05 -2.27
C LEU A 67 13.02 5.65 -2.46
N ILE A 68 12.88 4.87 -1.39
CA ILE A 68 12.27 3.53 -1.46
C ILE A 68 10.82 3.61 -1.93
N ILE A 69 10.04 4.55 -1.39
CA ILE A 69 8.66 4.79 -1.83
C ILE A 69 8.62 5.15 -3.31
N ALA A 70 9.52 6.03 -3.77
CA ALA A 70 9.60 6.44 -5.18
C ALA A 70 9.95 5.26 -6.10
N LEU A 71 10.89 4.40 -5.71
CA LEU A 71 11.24 3.19 -6.47
C LEU A 71 10.05 2.21 -6.56
N LEU A 72 9.34 1.99 -5.45
CA LEU A 72 8.13 1.16 -5.43
C LEU A 72 7.00 1.75 -6.26
N ALA A 73 6.82 3.07 -6.21
CA ALA A 73 5.84 3.78 -7.03
C ALA A 73 6.16 3.62 -8.52
N MET A 74 7.42 3.80 -8.94
CA MET A 74 7.82 3.61 -10.34
C MET A 74 7.56 2.18 -10.82
N GLY A 75 7.93 1.16 -10.03
CA GLY A 75 7.63 -0.24 -10.36
C GLY A 75 6.13 -0.51 -10.47
N SER A 76 5.35 0.09 -9.58
CA SER A 76 3.89 -0.08 -9.55
C SER A 76 3.20 0.62 -10.71
N ILE A 77 3.66 1.81 -11.10
CA ILE A 77 3.21 2.52 -12.31
C ILE A 77 3.52 1.70 -13.56
N PHE A 78 4.72 1.11 -13.65
CA PHE A 78 5.09 0.25 -14.77
C PHE A 78 4.15 -0.97 -14.91
N ILE A 79 3.83 -1.62 -13.80
CA ILE A 79 2.86 -2.72 -13.76
C ILE A 79 1.48 -2.23 -14.14
N LEU A 80 1.05 -1.09 -13.60
CA LEU A 80 -0.25 -0.50 -13.86
C LEU A 80 -0.42 -0.20 -15.34
N ILE A 81 0.56 0.40 -16.00
CA ILE A 81 0.49 0.69 -17.45
C ILE A 81 0.37 -0.60 -18.26
N ARG A 82 1.16 -1.64 -17.94
CA ARG A 82 1.12 -2.92 -18.68
C ARG A 82 -0.16 -3.72 -18.45
N ARG A 83 -0.77 -3.63 -17.26
CA ARG A 83 -1.94 -4.44 -16.87
C ARG A 83 -3.18 -3.60 -16.58
N ARG A 84 -3.24 -2.36 -17.08
CA ARG A 84 -4.29 -1.39 -16.76
C ARG A 84 -5.69 -1.97 -16.93
N HIS A 85 -5.93 -2.68 -18.04
CA HIS A 85 -7.23 -3.24 -18.36
C HIS A 85 -7.66 -4.31 -17.35
N GLN A 86 -6.72 -5.16 -16.93
CA GLN A 86 -6.99 -6.22 -15.94
C GLN A 86 -7.25 -5.63 -14.55
N ILE A 87 -6.46 -4.62 -14.16
CA ILE A 87 -6.57 -3.96 -12.86
C ILE A 87 -7.89 -3.19 -12.78
N VAL A 88 -8.21 -2.35 -13.77
CA VAL A 88 -9.46 -1.58 -13.79
C VAL A 88 -10.69 -2.49 -13.87
N SER A 89 -10.64 -3.55 -14.68
CA SER A 89 -11.73 -4.54 -14.75
C SER A 89 -11.97 -5.18 -13.38
N PHE A 90 -10.90 -5.62 -12.71
CA PHE A 90 -11.00 -6.20 -11.38
C PHE A 90 -11.58 -5.22 -10.36
N LEU A 91 -11.09 -3.97 -10.32
CA LEU A 91 -11.64 -2.93 -9.43
C LEU A 91 -13.13 -2.71 -9.68
N SER A 92 -13.57 -2.77 -10.94
CA SER A 92 -14.98 -2.58 -11.30
C SER A 92 -15.87 -3.76 -10.93
N GLU A 93 -15.35 -4.98 -11.01
CA GLU A 93 -16.07 -6.22 -10.75
C GLU A 93 -16.14 -6.53 -9.24
N HIS A 94 -15.11 -6.15 -8.48
CA HIS A 94 -14.96 -6.45 -7.05
C HIS A 94 -15.19 -5.21 -6.15
N ARG A 95 -15.93 -4.19 -6.63
CA ARG A 95 -16.21 -2.95 -5.89
C ARG A 95 -16.77 -3.19 -4.49
N ARG A 96 -17.62 -4.20 -4.30
CA ARG A 96 -18.19 -4.54 -2.98
C ARG A 96 -17.12 -4.94 -1.97
N VAL A 97 -16.13 -5.72 -2.40
CA VAL A 97 -15.03 -6.17 -1.52
C VAL A 97 -14.14 -4.99 -1.15
N ILE A 98 -13.84 -4.11 -2.12
CA ILE A 98 -13.08 -2.88 -1.91
C ILE A 98 -13.80 -1.98 -0.89
N ILE A 99 -15.08 -1.69 -1.11
CA ILE A 99 -15.87 -0.83 -0.22
C ILE A 99 -15.99 -1.44 1.18
N ALA A 100 -16.24 -2.75 1.29
CA ALA A 100 -16.32 -3.41 2.59
C ALA A 100 -14.98 -3.33 3.35
N THR A 101 -13.86 -3.54 2.65
CA THR A 101 -12.52 -3.42 3.22
C THR A 101 -12.28 -2.01 3.73
N GLU A 102 -12.62 -0.98 2.95
CA GLU A 102 -12.41 0.41 3.39
C GLU A 102 -13.38 0.87 4.45
N ALA A 103 -14.62 0.37 4.46
CA ALA A 103 -15.53 0.61 5.56
C ALA A 103 -15.00 0.02 6.86
N ILE A 104 -14.53 -1.24 6.84
CA ILE A 104 -13.96 -1.90 8.02
C ILE A 104 -12.72 -1.15 8.50
N PHE A 105 -11.83 -0.75 7.59
CA PHE A 105 -10.62 -0.01 7.94
C PHE A 105 -10.95 1.35 8.56
N LEU A 106 -11.83 2.12 7.92
CA LEU A 106 -12.22 3.44 8.40
C LEU A 106 -12.91 3.34 9.76
N LEU A 107 -13.80 2.37 9.94
CA LEU A 107 -14.52 2.17 11.20
C LEU A 107 -13.56 1.75 12.31
N SER A 108 -12.62 0.84 12.04
CA SER A 108 -11.56 0.45 12.97
C SER A 108 -10.65 1.64 13.31
N PHE A 109 -10.30 2.47 12.33
CA PHE A 109 -9.46 3.64 12.52
C PHE A 109 -10.15 4.72 13.37
N VAL A 110 -11.43 4.98 13.11
CA VAL A 110 -12.23 5.93 13.90
C VAL A 110 -12.37 5.46 15.34
N LEU A 111 -12.64 4.16 15.56
CA LEU A 111 -12.68 3.58 16.90
C LEU A 111 -11.34 3.79 17.63
N MET A 112 -10.22 3.50 16.96
CA MET A 112 -8.87 3.72 17.52
C MET A 112 -8.57 5.20 17.79
N ALA A 113 -9.13 6.13 17.01
CA ALA A 113 -8.88 7.56 17.17
C ALA A 113 -9.73 8.21 18.27
N VAL A 114 -10.84 7.58 18.66
CA VAL A 114 -11.79 8.09 19.67
C VAL A 114 -11.51 7.50 21.06
N VAL A 115 -11.09 6.24 21.13
CA VAL A 115 -10.68 5.54 22.36
C VAL A 115 -9.30 5.99 22.81
#